data_AF-A0A8H6RP77-F1
#
_entry.id   AF-A0A8H6RP77-F1
#
_cell.length_a   1.000
_cell.length_b   1.000
_cell.length_c   1.000
_cell.angle_alpha   90.00
_cell.angle_beta   90.00
_cell.angle_gamma   90.00
#
_symmetry.space_group_name_H-M   'P 1'
#
loop_
_entity.id
_entity.type
_entity.pdbx_description
1 polymer ?
#
loop_
_entity_poly.entity_id
_entity_poly.type
_entity_poly.pdbx_seq_one_letter_code
_entity_poly.pdbx_strand_id
1 'polypeptide(L)'
;MASSNRKWAQHKSAYSAYLNKHNFTSAYQLHPHNFLELYNITGFPRDEKQMANFLTNYLLKHYGTRKQALIGTQTQKAWVEDMVKKAIHAGEGSVSQEEKESDENHEDEMQIGSEEGLHDSQGGHHGSGRDLDNDDGDAPLSANLLRARQERLDALQETLDKEDARLTKREDQLEVRIAENRLREEQLDALAEALDARAVDLSDREGTVDSQEVEISDRRANFKDSERDFRLEKQRWEEHMETREKLLDEAEEKLSKREDDFTKQSRALTEDKQRLGKDKMEMVVNKLAMDKLKANLNRAEEKLGQREKELANTKTMLREKDEDEEKQKAELGKVKAELSKAKADDMAKSLDSLLPSTFLPAVLQAWTSRLHNLSPDQISQAEKLRFRETCKDICGQVELGGEQFFDELGTCWEKGQLVPALRKMKHLVDGVWEVAAYKLGGQGSGAL
;
A
#
# COMPACT_ATOMS: atom_id res chain seq x y z
N MET A 1 52.01 20.46 14.84
CA MET A 1 50.87 20.14 13.94
C MET A 1 50.11 21.41 13.59
N ALA A 2 50.72 22.28 12.77
CA ALA A 2 50.10 23.52 12.30
C ALA A 2 50.20 23.58 10.77
N SER A 3 49.11 24.03 10.13
CA SER A 3 48.99 24.44 8.73
C SER A 3 49.05 23.37 7.63
N SER A 4 47.99 22.56 7.50
CA SER A 4 47.60 21.92 6.23
C SER A 4 46.53 22.72 5.44
N ASN A 5 45.84 23.68 6.07
CA ASN A 5 44.73 24.43 5.44
C ASN A 5 45.18 25.57 4.49
N ARG A 6 46.47 25.93 4.42
CA ARG A 6 46.96 26.99 3.51
C ARG A 6 47.29 26.54 2.09
N LYS A 7 47.28 25.24 1.78
CA LYS A 7 47.75 24.74 0.47
C LYS A 7 46.72 24.83 -0.65
N TRP A 8 45.42 24.75 -0.36
CA TRP A 8 44.36 24.87 -1.39
C TRP A 8 44.30 26.26 -2.02
N ALA A 9 44.53 27.31 -1.23
CA ALA A 9 44.46 28.69 -1.70
C ALA A 9 45.53 29.01 -2.76
N GLN A 10 46.71 28.40 -2.65
CA GLN A 10 47.84 28.65 -3.55
C GLN A 10 47.62 28.11 -4.97
N HIS A 11 46.73 27.13 -5.15
CA HIS A 11 46.41 26.52 -6.44
C HIS A 11 45.02 26.87 -6.97
N LYS A 12 44.32 27.83 -6.32
CA LYS A 12 42.95 28.24 -6.70
C LYS A 12 42.89 28.77 -8.15
N SER A 13 43.94 29.43 -8.62
CA SER A 13 44.06 29.93 -10.00
C SER A 13 44.18 28.79 -11.01
N ALA A 14 45.08 27.83 -10.78
CA ALA A 14 45.25 26.66 -11.65
C ALA A 14 43.99 25.78 -11.69
N TYR A 15 43.36 25.60 -10.53
CA TYR A 15 42.10 24.88 -10.40
C TYR A 15 40.95 25.57 -11.18
N SER A 16 40.78 26.90 -11.01
CA SER A 16 39.78 27.66 -11.75
C SER A 16 40.07 27.70 -13.25
N ALA A 17 41.34 27.77 -13.65
CA ALA A 17 41.75 27.74 -15.05
C ALA A 17 41.41 26.40 -15.71
N TYR A 18 41.61 25.27 -15.00
CA TYR A 18 41.24 23.95 -15.49
C TYR A 18 39.72 23.79 -15.63
N LEU A 19 38.95 24.19 -14.61
CA LEU A 19 37.48 24.15 -14.68
C LEU A 19 36.96 24.98 -15.86
N ASN A 20 37.48 26.20 -16.05
CA ASN A 20 37.10 27.06 -17.17
C ASN A 20 37.51 26.46 -18.52
N LYS A 21 38.73 25.91 -18.64
CA LYS A 21 39.22 25.28 -19.88
C LYS A 21 38.34 24.12 -20.36
N HIS A 22 37.74 23.40 -19.42
CA HIS A 22 36.89 22.24 -19.71
C HIS A 22 35.39 22.50 -19.52
N ASN A 23 34.98 23.78 -19.37
CA ASN A 23 33.59 24.21 -19.18
C ASN A 23 32.86 23.54 -18.00
N PHE A 24 33.57 23.27 -16.90
CA PHE A 24 32.98 22.80 -15.66
C PHE A 24 32.64 23.97 -14.74
N THR A 25 31.41 24.01 -14.21
CA THR A 25 30.98 25.02 -13.23
C THR A 25 31.37 24.64 -11.80
N SER A 26 31.79 23.39 -11.55
CA SER A 26 32.19 22.91 -10.22
C SER A 26 33.04 21.64 -10.26
N ALA A 27 33.86 21.42 -9.21
CA ALA A 27 34.58 20.15 -8.95
C ALA A 27 33.69 18.91 -9.08
N TYR A 28 32.43 19.04 -8.68
CA TYR A 28 31.48 17.93 -8.61
C TYR A 28 31.00 17.44 -9.98
N GLN A 29 31.38 18.14 -11.05
CA GLN A 29 31.14 17.73 -12.43
C GLN A 29 32.34 17.01 -13.05
N LEU A 30 33.48 16.96 -12.36
CA LEU A 30 34.65 16.27 -12.85
C LEU A 30 34.37 14.78 -12.87
N HIS A 31 34.49 14.21 -14.07
CA HIS A 31 34.62 12.77 -14.21
C HIS A 31 35.95 12.30 -13.60
N PRO A 32 36.03 11.02 -13.18
CA PRO A 32 37.23 10.50 -12.51
C PRO A 32 38.53 10.70 -13.30
N HIS A 33 38.50 10.72 -14.65
CA HIS A 33 39.68 11.00 -15.48
C HIS A 33 40.10 12.48 -15.45
N ASN A 34 39.14 13.42 -15.48
CA ASN A 34 39.43 14.86 -15.36
C ASN A 34 39.98 15.22 -13.98
N PHE A 35 39.61 14.44 -12.96
CA PHE A 35 40.17 14.59 -11.62
C PHE A 35 41.66 14.22 -11.58
N LEU A 36 42.09 13.23 -12.38
CA LEU A 36 43.50 12.83 -12.50
C LEU A 36 44.34 13.87 -13.26
N GLU A 37 43.80 14.47 -14.32
CA GLU A 37 44.45 15.58 -15.02
C GLU A 37 44.59 16.81 -14.13
N LEU A 38 43.52 17.18 -13.41
CA LEU A 38 43.55 18.26 -12.44
C LEU A 38 44.56 17.97 -11.32
N TYR A 39 44.69 16.71 -10.90
CA TYR A 39 45.70 16.26 -9.94
C TYR A 39 47.13 16.48 -10.45
N ASN A 40 47.42 16.10 -11.71
CA ASN A 40 48.73 16.34 -12.33
C ASN A 40 49.10 17.83 -12.39
N ILE A 41 48.09 18.71 -12.51
CA ILE A 41 48.29 20.17 -12.57
C ILE A 41 48.44 20.80 -11.18
N THR A 42 47.78 20.26 -10.16
CA THR A 42 47.67 20.90 -8.83
C THR A 42 48.54 20.28 -7.74
N GLY A 43 49.08 19.07 -7.92
CA GLY A 43 50.17 18.52 -7.11
C GLY A 43 49.84 18.15 -5.65
N PHE A 44 48.59 17.83 -5.28
CA PHE A 44 48.26 17.35 -3.92
C PHE A 44 46.99 16.44 -3.91
N PRO A 45 46.87 15.42 -3.01
CA PRO A 45 47.73 15.02 -1.88
C PRO A 45 48.73 13.89 -2.19
N ARG A 46 49.93 13.97 -1.60
CA ARG A 46 50.99 12.95 -1.68
C ARG A 46 50.67 11.64 -0.95
N ASP A 47 49.56 11.59 -0.20
CA ASP A 47 49.18 10.44 0.62
C ASP A 47 48.08 9.63 -0.09
N GLU A 48 48.44 8.42 -0.51
CA GLU A 48 47.56 7.42 -1.13
C GLU A 48 46.25 7.26 -0.34
N LYS A 49 46.33 7.32 0.99
CA LYS A 49 45.20 7.13 1.90
C LYS A 49 44.22 8.32 1.87
N GLN A 50 44.71 9.54 1.71
CA GLN A 50 43.85 10.73 1.60
C GLN A 50 43.10 10.75 0.26
N MET A 51 43.79 10.40 -0.83
CA MET A 51 43.17 10.29 -2.15
C MET A 51 42.09 9.19 -2.17
N ALA A 52 42.40 8.02 -1.59
CA ALA A 52 41.46 6.91 -1.50
C ALA A 52 40.20 7.29 -0.69
N ASN A 53 40.37 7.96 0.46
CA ASN A 53 39.24 8.42 1.27
C ASN A 53 38.38 9.47 0.54
N PHE A 54 39.01 10.41 -0.16
CA PHE A 54 38.30 11.43 -0.93
C PHE A 54 37.49 10.82 -2.06
N LEU A 55 38.11 9.96 -2.90
CA LEU A 55 37.42 9.29 -4.01
C LEU A 55 36.30 8.38 -3.49
N THR A 56 36.52 7.66 -2.39
CA THR A 56 35.48 6.81 -1.78
C THR A 56 34.26 7.63 -1.38
N ASN A 57 34.45 8.77 -0.72
CA ASN A 57 33.37 9.66 -0.30
C ASN A 57 32.67 10.35 -1.49
N TYR A 58 33.44 10.79 -2.49
CA TYR A 58 32.91 11.38 -3.73
C TYR A 58 32.01 10.39 -4.48
N LEU A 59 32.46 9.14 -4.61
CA LEU A 59 31.74 8.09 -5.32
C LEU A 59 30.47 7.66 -4.59
N LEU A 60 30.52 7.54 -3.25
CA LEU A 60 29.32 7.26 -2.44
C LEU A 60 28.26 8.35 -2.61
N LYS A 61 28.68 9.62 -2.68
CA LYS A 61 27.77 10.76 -2.80
C LYS A 61 27.14 10.89 -4.19
N HIS A 62 27.90 10.64 -5.26
CA HIS A 62 27.44 10.93 -6.63
C HIS A 62 26.93 9.72 -7.40
N TYR A 63 27.41 8.51 -7.10
CA TYR A 63 27.12 7.33 -7.92
C TYR A 63 26.31 6.26 -7.18
N GLY A 64 25.73 6.60 -6.01
CA GLY A 64 25.03 5.66 -5.11
C GLY A 64 24.20 4.58 -5.81
N THR A 65 23.30 4.96 -6.72
CA THR A 65 22.42 4.00 -7.44
C THR A 65 22.97 3.53 -8.80
N ARG A 66 23.92 4.24 -9.42
CA ARG A 66 24.55 3.88 -10.71
C ARG A 66 25.87 3.11 -10.57
N LYS A 67 26.25 2.78 -9.34
CA LYS A 67 27.54 2.20 -8.95
C LYS A 67 27.91 0.90 -9.70
N GLN A 68 26.95 0.00 -9.89
CA GLN A 68 27.18 -1.29 -10.58
C GLN A 68 27.48 -1.12 -12.08
N ALA A 69 26.95 -0.08 -12.72
CA ALA A 69 27.17 0.15 -14.15
C ALA A 69 28.57 0.70 -14.47
N LEU A 70 29.19 1.46 -13.54
CA LEU A 70 30.51 2.05 -13.74
C LEU A 70 31.67 1.18 -13.26
N ILE A 71 31.50 0.48 -12.14
CA ILE A 71 32.59 -0.27 -11.49
C ILE A 71 32.60 -1.74 -11.95
N GLY A 72 31.51 -2.21 -12.58
CA GLY A 72 31.36 -3.60 -13.00
C GLY A 72 31.36 -4.55 -11.79
N THR A 73 32.12 -5.65 -11.89
CA THR A 73 32.25 -6.66 -10.82
C THR A 73 33.29 -6.32 -9.76
N GLN A 74 34.05 -5.22 -9.93
CA GLN A 74 35.08 -4.84 -8.96
C GLN A 74 34.44 -4.27 -7.69
N THR A 75 35.09 -4.51 -6.54
CA THR A 75 34.69 -3.84 -5.31
C THR A 75 35.07 -2.36 -5.38
N GLN A 76 34.26 -1.49 -4.79
CA GLN A 76 34.52 -0.04 -4.77
C GLN A 76 35.94 0.28 -4.27
N LYS A 77 36.39 -0.45 -3.25
CA LYS A 77 37.73 -0.30 -2.68
C LYS A 77 38.82 -0.63 -3.70
N ALA A 78 38.73 -1.78 -4.38
CA ALA A 78 39.71 -2.18 -5.38
C ALA A 78 39.76 -1.22 -6.58
N TRP A 79 38.61 -0.70 -7.01
CA TRP A 79 38.54 0.27 -8.10
C TRP A 79 39.16 1.63 -7.71
N VAL A 80 38.90 2.12 -6.50
CA VAL A 80 39.53 3.33 -5.98
C VAL A 80 41.04 3.13 -5.84
N GLU A 81 41.50 2.01 -5.30
CA GLU A 81 42.93 1.70 -5.18
C GLU A 81 43.64 1.64 -6.54
N ASP A 82 43.01 1.06 -7.57
CA ASP A 82 43.54 1.04 -8.94
C ASP A 82 43.64 2.45 -9.55
N MET A 83 42.62 3.28 -9.35
CA MET A 83 42.65 4.68 -9.78
C MET A 83 43.75 5.50 -9.10
N VAL A 84 43.92 5.33 -7.79
CA VAL A 84 44.97 6.03 -7.03
C VAL A 84 46.35 5.56 -7.50
N LYS A 85 46.55 4.26 -7.72
CA LYS A 85 47.82 3.73 -8.25
C LYS A 85 48.14 4.29 -9.63
N LYS A 86 47.16 4.34 -10.55
CA LYS A 86 47.35 4.93 -11.89
C LYS A 86 47.71 6.41 -11.81
N ALA A 87 47.12 7.16 -10.88
CA ALA A 87 47.44 8.57 -10.64
C ALA A 87 48.90 8.77 -10.22
N ILE A 88 49.38 7.93 -9.30
CA ILE A 88 50.73 8.00 -8.76
C ILE A 88 51.76 7.64 -9.85
N HIS A 89 51.53 6.55 -10.59
CA HIS A 89 52.44 6.12 -11.65
C HIS A 89 52.49 7.10 -12.84
N ALA A 90 51.41 7.85 -13.11
CA ALA A 90 51.40 8.88 -14.15
C ALA A 90 52.18 10.15 -13.76
N GLY A 91 52.30 10.44 -12.45
CA GLY A 91 53.01 11.62 -11.95
C GLY A 91 54.53 11.47 -11.84
N GLU A 92 55.05 10.25 -11.84
CA GLU A 92 56.50 9.98 -11.70
C GLU A 92 57.27 10.11 -13.03
N GLY A 93 56.58 10.29 -14.17
CA GLY A 93 57.18 10.29 -15.51
C GLY A 93 57.58 11.65 -16.10
N SER A 94 57.39 12.78 -15.40
CA SER A 94 57.52 14.12 -16.00
C SER A 94 58.24 15.15 -15.13
N VAL A 95 59.46 14.83 -14.67
CA VAL A 95 60.39 15.84 -14.15
C VAL A 95 61.61 15.90 -15.05
N SER A 96 61.49 16.67 -16.12
CA SER A 96 62.62 17.20 -16.87
C SER A 96 63.36 18.21 -15.99
N GLN A 97 64.64 17.87 -15.81
CA GLN A 97 65.74 18.64 -15.26
C GLN A 97 65.80 20.06 -15.84
N GLU A 98 65.57 21.07 -15.00
CA GLU A 98 65.96 22.46 -15.29
C GLU A 98 66.60 23.10 -14.05
N GLU A 99 67.64 23.85 -14.37
CA GLU A 99 68.70 24.40 -13.54
C GLU A 99 68.18 25.43 -12.52
N LYS A 100 68.88 25.52 -11.38
CA LYS A 100 68.87 26.74 -10.58
C LYS A 100 70.29 27.13 -10.21
N GLU A 101 70.74 28.12 -10.96
CA GLU A 101 71.84 29.02 -10.69
C GLU A 101 71.76 29.64 -9.30
N SER A 102 72.97 29.88 -8.80
CA SER A 102 73.38 30.69 -7.66
C SER A 102 72.95 32.14 -7.77
N ASP A 103 72.52 32.74 -6.65
CA ASP A 103 72.63 34.18 -6.44
C ASP A 103 73.22 34.46 -5.05
N GLU A 104 74.35 35.16 -5.09
CA GLU A 104 75.12 35.73 -4.00
C GLU A 104 74.68 37.19 -3.73
N ASN A 105 74.91 37.64 -2.49
CA ASN A 105 75.30 39.01 -2.08
C ASN A 105 74.28 40.17 -2.11
N HIS A 106 73.99 40.77 -0.94
CA HIS A 106 74.66 41.98 -0.40
C HIS A 106 73.80 42.64 0.71
N GLU A 107 74.36 42.75 1.91
CA GLU A 107 73.94 43.75 2.92
C GLU A 107 75.21 44.42 3.46
N ASP A 108 75.38 45.69 3.11
CA ASP A 108 76.39 46.60 3.67
C ASP A 108 75.70 47.52 4.70
N GLU A 109 76.07 47.39 5.98
CA GLU A 109 75.77 48.37 7.03
C GLU A 109 76.98 49.31 7.18
N MET A 110 76.79 50.61 6.90
CA MET A 110 77.74 51.66 7.26
C MET A 110 77.37 52.26 8.62
N GLN A 111 78.25 52.08 9.62
CA GLN A 111 78.33 52.89 10.84
C GLN A 111 79.39 53.98 10.66
N ILE A 112 79.03 55.23 10.88
CA ILE A 112 79.95 56.37 11.00
C ILE A 112 79.91 56.85 12.45
N GLY A 113 81.07 56.87 13.10
CA GLY A 113 81.30 57.50 14.40
C GLY A 113 82.06 58.82 14.28
N SER A 114 82.07 59.61 15.37
CA SER A 114 83.12 60.53 15.88
C SER A 114 82.48 61.37 17.00
N GLU A 115 82.90 61.26 18.27
CA GLU A 115 84.13 61.75 18.94
C GLU A 115 84.23 63.28 19.10
N GLU A 116 84.22 63.70 20.38
CA GLU A 116 85.09 64.68 21.05
C GLU A 116 85.06 66.16 20.57
N GLY A 117 85.16 67.20 21.40
CA GLY A 117 85.49 67.38 22.81
C GLY A 117 86.08 68.81 23.00
N LEU A 118 86.33 69.17 24.26
CA LEU A 118 87.30 70.16 24.75
C LEU A 118 86.96 71.68 24.92
N HIS A 119 87.05 72.05 26.21
CA HIS A 119 87.83 73.13 26.85
C HIS A 119 87.44 74.61 26.74
N ASP A 120 86.90 75.10 27.87
CA ASP A 120 87.10 76.46 28.39
C ASP A 120 88.46 76.59 29.08
N SER A 121 89.25 77.60 28.72
CA SER A 121 90.37 78.12 29.52
C SER A 121 90.76 79.56 29.17
N GLN A 122 90.70 80.38 30.23
CA GLN A 122 91.61 81.48 30.60
C GLN A 122 91.59 82.85 29.91
N GLY A 123 91.68 83.86 30.80
CA GLY A 123 92.03 85.27 30.57
C GLY A 123 91.17 86.15 31.48
N GLY A 124 91.60 86.72 32.62
CA GLY A 124 92.91 87.24 32.97
C GLY A 124 93.02 88.71 32.53
N HIS A 125 92.73 89.69 33.40
CA HIS A 125 93.56 90.90 33.50
C HIS A 125 93.27 91.81 34.70
N HIS A 126 94.39 92.41 35.13
CA HIS A 126 94.62 93.33 36.24
C HIS A 126 94.19 94.77 35.94
N GLY A 127 93.87 95.49 37.03
CA GLY A 127 94.02 96.93 37.23
C GLY A 127 93.98 97.15 38.75
N SER A 128 94.59 98.14 39.39
CA SER A 128 95.26 99.38 39.05
C SER A 128 95.80 99.95 40.39
N GLY A 129 96.83 100.79 40.38
CA GLY A 129 97.32 101.53 41.54
C GLY A 129 98.84 101.60 41.54
N ARG A 130 99.50 102.52 40.80
CA ARG A 130 99.75 103.93 41.15
C ARG A 130 100.14 104.09 42.62
N ASP A 131 101.40 104.47 42.85
CA ASP A 131 101.71 105.79 43.39
C ASP A 131 103.10 106.25 42.92
N LEU A 132 103.15 107.52 42.53
CA LEU A 132 104.30 108.31 42.13
C LEU A 132 104.71 109.12 43.36
N ASP A 133 106.01 109.25 43.63
CA ASP A 133 106.55 110.44 44.28
C ASP A 133 107.89 110.81 43.62
N ASN A 134 107.98 112.09 43.26
CA ASN A 134 109.06 112.80 42.60
C ASN A 134 110.11 113.31 43.61
N ASP A 135 111.19 113.88 43.03
CA ASP A 135 112.17 114.87 43.53
C ASP A 135 113.59 114.30 43.58
N ASP A 136 114.63 114.96 43.09
CA ASP A 136 114.83 116.29 42.51
C ASP A 136 116.23 116.28 41.86
N GLY A 137 116.51 117.20 40.94
CA GLY A 137 117.90 117.64 40.71
C GLY A 137 118.41 117.70 39.27
N ASP A 138 118.16 118.84 38.63
CA ASP A 138 119.12 119.66 37.87
C ASP A 138 120.19 118.98 36.98
N ALA A 139 119.91 118.94 35.66
CA ALA A 139 120.94 118.97 34.60
C ALA A 139 120.30 119.32 33.24
N PRO A 140 121.04 119.93 32.28
CA PRO A 140 120.52 120.91 31.32
C PRO A 140 119.47 120.36 30.34
N LEU A 141 118.26 120.92 30.47
CA LEU A 141 117.00 120.57 29.82
C LEU A 141 116.82 121.21 28.44
N SER A 142 117.45 120.70 27.38
CA SER A 142 116.94 120.98 26.03
C SER A 142 116.90 119.74 25.13
N ALA A 143 117.93 118.89 25.17
CA ALA A 143 117.92 117.60 24.47
C ALA A 143 117.06 116.54 25.19
N ASN A 144 117.10 116.51 26.53
CA ASN A 144 116.39 115.50 27.32
C ASN A 144 114.86 115.70 27.31
N LEU A 145 114.37 116.94 27.24
CA LEU A 145 112.94 117.22 27.17
C LEU A 145 112.36 116.91 25.78
N LEU A 146 113.13 117.18 24.72
CA LEU A 146 112.77 116.76 23.36
C LEU A 146 112.81 115.23 23.22
N ARG A 147 113.78 114.56 23.85
CA ARG A 147 113.86 113.10 23.91
C ARG A 147 112.68 112.51 24.69
N ALA A 148 112.37 113.02 25.87
CA ALA A 148 111.21 112.57 26.66
C ALA A 148 109.87 112.84 25.95
N ARG A 149 109.76 113.92 25.18
CA ARG A 149 108.59 114.19 24.33
C ARG A 149 108.50 113.21 23.17
N GLN A 150 109.62 112.89 22.53
CA GLN A 150 109.68 111.90 21.45
C GLN A 150 109.34 110.50 21.97
N GLU A 151 109.95 110.08 23.08
CA GLU A 151 109.64 108.81 23.76
C GLU A 151 108.17 108.73 24.15
N ARG A 152 107.54 109.85 24.56
CA ARG A 152 106.11 109.90 24.83
C ARG A 152 105.24 109.80 23.58
N LEU A 153 105.66 110.39 22.46
CA LEU A 153 104.98 110.25 21.17
C LEU A 153 105.13 108.83 20.64
N ASP A 154 106.30 108.23 20.76
CA ASP A 154 106.58 106.84 20.38
C ASP A 154 105.76 105.87 21.24
N ALA A 155 105.65 106.11 22.55
CA ALA A 155 104.80 105.33 23.44
C ALA A 155 103.30 105.48 23.11
N LEU A 156 102.85 106.68 22.74
CA LEU A 156 101.47 106.90 22.29
C LEU A 156 101.19 106.20 20.95
N GLN A 157 102.15 106.25 20.03
CA GLN A 157 102.07 105.52 18.76
C GLN A 157 102.01 104.01 19.01
N GLU A 158 102.86 103.49 19.90
CA GLU A 158 102.83 102.07 20.28
C GLU A 158 101.49 101.67 20.93
N THR A 159 100.88 102.54 21.75
CA THR A 159 99.54 102.28 22.30
C THR A 159 98.45 102.34 21.23
N LEU A 160 98.57 103.24 20.27
CA LEU A 160 97.63 103.34 19.14
C LEU A 160 97.73 102.09 18.26
N ASP A 161 98.94 101.67 17.90
CA ASP A 161 99.19 100.45 17.12
C ASP A 161 98.68 99.20 17.86
N LYS A 162 98.81 99.16 19.20
CA LYS A 162 98.24 98.08 20.03
C LYS A 162 96.72 98.09 20.06
N GLU A 163 96.08 99.25 20.10
CA GLU A 163 94.62 99.36 20.04
C GLU A 163 94.09 99.06 18.64
N ASP A 164 94.76 99.50 17.57
CA ASP A 164 94.43 99.14 16.19
C ASP A 164 94.57 97.62 15.98
N ALA A 165 95.61 97.00 16.53
CA ALA A 165 95.77 95.53 16.51
C ALA A 165 94.67 94.81 17.32
N ARG A 166 94.16 95.43 18.39
CA ARG A 166 93.02 94.89 19.17
C ARG A 166 91.70 95.05 18.45
N LEU A 167 91.50 96.18 17.77
CA LEU A 167 90.30 96.48 16.99
C LEU A 167 90.21 95.54 15.78
N THR A 168 91.28 95.40 15.02
CA THR A 168 91.37 94.44 13.90
C THR A 168 91.07 93.02 14.36
N LYS A 169 91.68 92.56 15.47
CA LYS A 169 91.36 91.24 16.05
C LYS A 169 89.89 91.10 16.45
N ARG A 170 89.26 92.16 16.96
CA ARG A 170 87.84 92.16 17.32
C ARG A 170 86.94 92.18 16.08
N GLU A 171 87.32 92.91 15.04
CA GLU A 171 86.65 92.93 13.75
C GLU A 171 86.67 91.52 13.14
N ASP A 172 87.83 90.87 13.08
CA ASP A 172 87.96 89.48 12.61
C ASP A 172 87.06 88.52 13.42
N GLN A 173 87.01 88.67 14.75
CA GLN A 173 86.14 87.86 15.61
C GLN A 173 84.64 88.11 15.36
N LEU A 174 84.26 89.37 15.09
CA LEU A 174 82.89 89.72 14.76
C LEU A 174 82.51 89.18 13.38
N GLU A 175 83.39 89.23 12.39
CA GLU A 175 83.16 88.64 11.08
C GLU A 175 82.91 87.12 11.17
N VAL A 176 83.72 86.40 11.95
CA VAL A 176 83.50 84.96 12.20
C VAL A 176 82.15 84.72 12.84
N ARG A 177 81.76 85.49 13.87
CA ARG A 177 80.44 85.34 14.52
C ARG A 177 79.27 85.66 13.59
N ILE A 178 79.43 86.65 12.70
CA ILE A 178 78.42 86.98 11.70
C ILE A 178 78.28 85.81 10.72
N ALA A 179 79.39 85.21 10.27
CA ALA A 179 79.35 84.05 9.40
C ALA A 179 78.70 82.83 10.07
N GLU A 180 79.04 82.54 11.34
CA GLU A 180 78.38 81.49 12.13
C GLU A 180 76.88 81.72 12.30
N ASN A 181 76.46 82.95 12.56
CA ASN A 181 75.04 83.28 12.68
C ASN A 181 74.29 83.15 11.36
N ARG A 182 74.90 83.55 10.23
CA ARG A 182 74.31 83.33 8.88
C ARG A 182 74.12 81.84 8.60
N LEU A 183 75.11 81.01 8.93
CA LEU A 183 74.99 79.56 8.77
C LEU A 183 73.87 78.98 9.64
N ARG A 184 73.72 79.48 10.89
CA ARG A 184 72.60 79.07 11.76
C ARG A 184 71.25 79.50 11.21
N GLU A 185 71.13 80.70 10.65
CA GLU A 185 69.91 81.17 9.99
C GLU A 185 69.55 80.27 8.80
N GLU A 186 70.52 79.96 7.93
CA GLU A 186 70.32 79.03 6.81
C GLU A 186 69.88 77.62 7.29
N GLN A 187 70.46 77.12 8.38
CA GLN A 187 70.05 75.85 8.98
C GLN A 187 68.63 75.90 9.55
N LEU A 188 68.23 77.02 10.16
CA LEU A 188 66.87 77.20 10.67
C LEU A 188 65.84 77.30 9.54
N ASP A 189 66.18 78.00 8.45
CA ASP A 189 65.32 78.08 7.26
C ASP A 189 65.14 76.70 6.62
N ALA A 190 66.23 75.93 6.45
CA ALA A 190 66.15 74.56 5.93
C ALA A 190 65.32 73.63 6.84
N LEU A 191 65.41 73.82 8.16
CA LEU A 191 64.60 73.05 9.12
C LEU A 191 63.13 73.46 9.06
N ALA A 192 62.82 74.75 8.87
CA ALA A 192 61.45 75.23 8.69
C ALA A 192 60.83 74.64 7.41
N GLU A 193 61.54 74.68 6.28
CA GLU A 193 61.08 74.07 5.02
C GLU A 193 60.84 72.55 5.17
N ALA A 194 61.71 71.84 5.90
CA ALA A 194 61.54 70.41 6.16
C ALA A 194 60.32 70.11 7.05
N LEU A 195 60.00 70.98 8.02
CA LEU A 195 58.81 70.86 8.85
C LEU A 195 57.53 71.11 8.05
N ASP A 196 57.53 72.10 7.14
CA ASP A 196 56.39 72.37 6.26
C ASP A 196 56.15 71.20 5.29
N ALA A 197 57.21 70.65 4.70
CA ALA A 197 57.10 69.46 3.84
C ALA A 197 56.53 68.25 4.61
N ARG A 198 56.95 68.07 5.87
CA ARG A 198 56.41 67.02 6.75
C ARG A 198 54.96 67.26 7.13
N ALA A 199 54.54 68.51 7.33
CA ALA A 199 53.15 68.83 7.62
C ALA A 199 52.24 68.48 6.43
N VAL A 200 52.69 68.73 5.20
CA VAL A 200 51.97 68.31 3.98
C VAL A 200 51.87 66.79 3.88
N ASP A 201 52.97 66.05 4.06
CA ASP A 201 52.94 64.56 4.06
C ASP A 201 51.97 64.00 5.10
N LEU A 202 51.96 64.57 6.32
CA LEU A 202 51.03 64.16 7.36
C LEU A 202 49.57 64.44 6.98
N SER A 203 49.30 65.57 6.32
CA SER A 203 47.95 65.91 5.85
C SER A 203 47.47 64.96 4.74
N ASP A 204 48.34 64.60 3.79
CA ASP A 204 48.01 63.63 2.73
C ASP A 204 47.74 62.22 3.31
N ARG A 205 48.52 61.85 4.34
CA ARG A 205 48.32 60.59 5.06
C ARG A 205 47.02 60.59 5.85
N GLU A 206 46.64 61.71 6.48
CA GLU A 206 45.35 61.88 7.16
C GLU A 206 44.19 61.70 6.15
N GLY A 207 44.25 62.35 5.00
CA GLY A 207 43.23 62.18 3.94
C GLY A 207 43.10 60.74 3.42
N THR A 208 44.22 59.99 3.40
CA THR A 208 44.20 58.56 3.06
C THR A 208 43.52 57.73 4.15
N VAL A 209 43.79 58.03 5.43
CA VAL A 209 43.14 57.36 6.57
C VAL A 209 41.64 57.63 6.56
N ASP A 210 41.21 58.87 6.38
CA ASP A 210 39.78 59.24 6.29
C ASP A 210 39.06 58.46 5.18
N SER A 211 39.70 58.36 4.02
CA SER A 211 39.15 57.60 2.88
C SER A 211 39.00 56.11 3.22
N GLN A 212 39.97 55.53 3.94
CA GLN A 212 39.90 54.14 4.40
C GLN A 212 38.82 53.94 5.47
N GLU A 213 38.61 54.90 6.38
CA GLU A 213 37.54 54.83 7.38
C GLU A 213 36.15 54.82 6.75
N VAL A 214 35.93 55.63 5.71
CA VAL A 214 34.70 55.61 4.92
C VAL A 214 34.51 54.25 4.25
N GLU A 215 35.53 53.72 3.57
CA GLU A 215 35.44 52.42 2.90
C GLU A 215 35.16 51.27 3.89
N ILE A 216 35.80 51.29 5.07
CA ILE A 216 35.54 50.31 6.13
C ILE A 216 34.10 50.44 6.63
N SER A 217 33.57 51.65 6.75
CA SER A 217 32.20 51.91 7.17
C SER A 217 31.19 51.36 6.16
N ASP A 218 31.41 51.59 4.87
CA ASP A 218 30.56 51.05 3.79
C ASP A 218 30.61 49.53 3.74
N ARG A 219 31.80 48.93 3.86
CA ARG A 219 31.95 47.47 3.95
C ARG A 219 31.20 46.92 5.15
N ARG A 220 31.26 47.56 6.32
CA ARG A 220 30.51 47.15 7.52
C ARG A 220 28.99 47.24 7.30
N ALA A 221 28.50 48.26 6.61
CA ALA A 221 27.08 48.38 6.27
C ALA A 221 26.65 47.23 5.35
N ASN A 222 27.41 46.97 4.28
CA ASN A 222 27.14 45.88 3.34
C ASN A 222 27.15 44.50 4.01
N PHE A 223 28.07 44.26 4.95
CA PHE A 223 28.08 43.03 5.75
C PHE A 223 26.82 42.88 6.61
N LYS A 224 26.34 43.95 7.24
CA LYS A 224 25.10 43.91 8.03
C LYS A 224 23.88 43.62 7.18
N ASP A 225 23.80 44.19 5.98
CA ASP A 225 22.70 43.90 5.06
C ASP A 225 22.76 42.46 4.53
N SER A 226 23.96 41.99 4.17
CA SER A 226 24.18 40.58 3.78
C SER A 226 23.81 39.61 4.91
N GLU A 227 24.11 39.95 6.17
CA GLU A 227 23.72 39.15 7.33
C GLU A 227 22.19 39.12 7.51
N ARG A 228 21.51 40.25 7.29
CA ARG A 228 20.05 40.33 7.33
C ARG A 228 19.42 39.46 6.24
N ASP A 229 19.94 39.53 5.02
CA ASP A 229 19.46 38.72 3.90
C ASP A 229 19.64 37.23 4.16
N PHE A 230 20.81 36.83 4.70
CA PHE A 230 21.06 35.44 5.08
C PHE A 230 20.08 34.96 6.16
N ARG A 231 19.76 35.79 7.16
CA ARG A 231 18.76 35.45 8.20
C ARG A 231 17.36 35.27 7.60
N LEU A 232 16.97 36.14 6.66
CA LEU A 232 15.67 36.05 5.98
C LEU A 232 15.60 34.81 5.08
N GLU A 233 16.67 34.49 4.35
CA GLU A 233 16.75 33.28 3.52
C GLU A 233 16.66 32.02 4.39
N LYS A 234 17.36 32.00 5.52
CA LYS A 234 17.28 30.90 6.50
C LYS A 234 15.84 30.71 7.00
N GLN A 235 15.16 31.79 7.38
CA GLN A 235 13.77 31.72 7.84
C GLN A 235 12.84 31.17 6.76
N ARG A 236 12.97 31.64 5.51
CA ARG A 236 12.19 31.13 4.38
C ARG A 236 12.43 29.64 4.13
N TRP A 237 13.67 29.19 4.28
CA TRP A 237 14.02 27.79 4.15
C TRP A 237 13.38 26.94 5.26
N GLU A 238 13.38 27.43 6.51
CA GLU A 238 12.72 26.78 7.64
C GLU A 238 11.20 26.67 7.43
N GLU A 239 10.54 27.77 7.01
CA GLU A 239 9.10 27.79 6.68
C GLU A 239 8.75 26.82 5.52
N HIS A 240 9.61 26.75 4.50
CA HIS A 240 9.44 25.81 3.40
C HIS A 240 9.58 24.35 3.85
N MET A 241 10.55 24.06 4.73
CA MET A 241 10.74 22.71 5.28
C MET A 241 9.57 22.29 6.17
N GLU A 242 9.05 23.19 7.02
CA GLU A 242 7.85 22.94 7.83
C GLU A 242 6.62 22.66 6.96
N THR A 243 6.43 23.44 5.90
CA THR A 243 5.33 23.22 4.95
C THR A 243 5.45 21.86 4.26
N ARG A 244 6.67 21.48 3.88
CA ARG A 244 6.95 20.18 3.27
C ARG A 244 6.70 19.02 4.24
N GLU A 245 7.05 19.17 5.51
CA GLU A 245 6.79 18.17 6.56
C GLU A 245 5.29 17.95 6.72
N LYS A 246 4.49 19.02 6.83
CA LYS A 246 3.01 18.93 6.88
C LYS A 246 2.42 18.19 5.67
N LEU A 247 2.93 18.45 4.47
CA LEU A 247 2.49 17.74 3.26
C LEU A 247 2.85 16.25 3.28
N LEU A 248 3.98 15.87 3.90
CA LEU A 248 4.36 14.48 4.07
C LEU A 248 3.43 13.79 5.09
N ASP A 249 3.14 14.43 6.23
CA ASP A 249 2.20 13.92 7.22
C ASP A 249 0.80 13.68 6.61
N GLU A 250 0.29 14.65 5.83
CA GLU A 250 -0.98 14.50 5.11
C GLU A 250 -0.95 13.35 4.08
N ALA A 251 0.19 13.14 3.41
CA ALA A 251 0.36 12.07 2.44
C ALA A 251 0.42 10.70 3.13
N GLU A 252 1.12 10.59 4.27
CA GLU A 252 1.17 9.39 5.10
C GLU A 252 -0.22 9.03 5.65
N GLU A 253 -0.98 10.01 6.13
CA GLU A 253 -2.37 9.78 6.59
C GLU A 253 -3.26 9.26 5.45
N LYS A 254 -3.13 9.82 4.24
CA LYS A 254 -3.86 9.35 3.05
C LYS A 254 -3.46 7.93 2.65
N LEU A 255 -2.17 7.59 2.76
CA LEU A 255 -1.68 6.24 2.47
C LEU A 255 -2.20 5.23 3.50
N SER A 256 -2.17 5.58 4.78
CA SER A 256 -2.71 4.75 5.87
C SER A 256 -4.21 4.46 5.66
N LYS A 257 -5.01 5.48 5.32
CA LYS A 257 -6.44 5.29 4.99
C LYS A 257 -6.65 4.35 3.80
N ARG A 258 -5.84 4.47 2.75
CA ARG A 258 -5.91 3.58 1.58
C ARG A 258 -5.52 2.14 1.91
N GLU A 259 -4.53 1.94 2.77
CA GLU A 259 -4.12 0.62 3.23
C GLU A 259 -5.22 -0.07 4.05
N ASP A 260 -5.89 0.67 4.93
CA ASP A 260 -7.05 0.19 5.66
C ASP A 260 -8.20 -0.23 4.72
N ASP A 261 -8.49 0.59 3.71
CA ASP A 261 -9.54 0.29 2.73
C ASP A 261 -9.16 -0.92 1.86
N PHE A 262 -7.90 -1.04 1.44
CA PHE A 262 -7.41 -2.23 0.75
C PHE A 262 -7.53 -3.48 1.62
N THR A 263 -7.21 -3.36 2.90
CA THR A 263 -7.36 -4.46 3.88
C THR A 263 -8.82 -4.87 4.04
N LYS A 264 -9.76 -3.92 4.10
CA LYS A 264 -11.21 -4.21 4.12
C LYS A 264 -11.66 -4.91 2.84
N GLN A 265 -11.23 -4.43 1.67
CA GLN A 265 -11.56 -5.06 0.38
C GLN A 265 -11.01 -6.48 0.29
N SER A 266 -9.78 -6.71 0.76
CA SER A 266 -9.16 -8.04 0.77
C SER A 266 -9.92 -9.03 1.67
N ARG A 267 -10.39 -8.58 2.84
CA ARG A 267 -11.26 -9.39 3.71
C ARG A 267 -12.59 -9.72 3.03
N ALA A 268 -13.26 -8.73 2.43
CA ALA A 268 -14.52 -8.95 1.72
C ALA A 268 -14.37 -9.95 0.56
N LEU A 269 -13.30 -9.85 -0.23
CA LEU A 269 -12.99 -10.81 -1.29
C LEU A 269 -12.73 -12.22 -0.76
N THR A 270 -12.11 -12.33 0.42
CA THR A 270 -11.87 -13.62 1.08
C THR A 270 -13.19 -14.26 1.53
N GLU A 271 -14.10 -13.47 2.09
CA GLU A 271 -15.45 -13.92 2.49
C GLU A 271 -16.29 -14.33 1.27
N ASP A 272 -16.29 -13.55 0.19
CA ASP A 272 -16.97 -13.90 -1.05
C ASP A 272 -16.41 -15.19 -1.67
N LYS A 273 -15.08 -15.37 -1.65
CA LYS A 273 -14.45 -16.61 -2.10
C LYS A 273 -14.90 -17.82 -1.27
N GLN A 274 -15.04 -17.67 0.05
CA GLN A 274 -15.57 -18.74 0.91
C GLN A 274 -17.04 -19.03 0.59
N ARG A 275 -17.87 -18.00 0.39
CA ARG A 275 -19.29 -18.15 0.01
C ARG A 275 -19.42 -18.92 -1.31
N LEU A 276 -18.69 -18.50 -2.35
CA LEU A 276 -18.66 -19.19 -3.63
C LEU A 276 -18.21 -20.66 -3.51
N GLY A 277 -17.25 -20.94 -2.63
CA GLY A 277 -16.82 -22.31 -2.32
C GLY A 277 -17.94 -23.17 -1.74
N LYS A 278 -18.73 -22.61 -0.81
CA LYS A 278 -19.89 -23.28 -0.20
C LYS A 278 -21.00 -23.51 -1.23
N ASP A 279 -21.36 -22.50 -2.00
CA ASP A 279 -22.41 -22.58 -3.02
C ASP A 279 -22.06 -23.62 -4.08
N LYS A 280 -20.78 -23.69 -4.49
CA LYS A 280 -20.29 -24.71 -5.42
C LYS A 280 -20.46 -26.12 -4.85
N MET A 281 -20.17 -26.33 -3.57
CA MET A 281 -20.34 -27.62 -2.91
C MET A 281 -21.82 -28.01 -2.84
N GLU A 282 -22.70 -27.08 -2.49
CA GLU A 282 -24.15 -27.29 -2.46
C GLU A 282 -24.69 -27.67 -3.85
N MET A 283 -24.23 -27.00 -4.90
CA MET A 283 -24.57 -27.35 -6.29
C MET A 283 -24.19 -28.79 -6.65
N VAL A 284 -23.01 -29.25 -6.21
CA VAL A 284 -22.54 -30.63 -6.44
C VAL A 284 -23.43 -31.61 -5.68
N VAL A 285 -23.79 -31.33 -4.43
CA VAL A 285 -24.71 -32.16 -3.64
C VAL A 285 -26.09 -32.25 -4.29
N ASN A 286 -26.64 -31.12 -4.73
CA ASN A 286 -27.93 -31.07 -5.42
C ASN A 286 -27.89 -31.84 -6.74
N LYS A 287 -26.80 -31.74 -7.50
CA LYS A 287 -26.62 -32.52 -8.73
C LYS A 287 -26.62 -34.03 -8.44
N LEU A 288 -25.89 -34.49 -7.42
CA LEU A 288 -25.89 -35.90 -7.01
C LEU A 288 -27.28 -36.37 -6.55
N ALA A 289 -28.02 -35.52 -5.83
CA ALA A 289 -29.40 -35.82 -5.42
C ALA A 289 -30.33 -35.95 -6.64
N MET A 290 -30.20 -35.07 -7.64
CA MET A 290 -30.94 -35.14 -8.89
C MET A 290 -30.61 -36.41 -9.69
N ASP A 291 -29.33 -36.77 -9.80
CA ASP A 291 -28.90 -38.01 -10.46
C ASP A 291 -29.50 -39.25 -9.77
N LYS A 292 -29.55 -39.25 -8.42
CA LYS A 292 -30.19 -40.31 -7.64
C LYS A 292 -31.70 -40.39 -7.86
N LEU A 293 -32.39 -39.25 -7.89
CA LEU A 293 -33.83 -39.20 -8.18
C LEU A 293 -34.12 -39.71 -9.60
N LYS A 294 -33.30 -39.32 -10.58
CA LYS A 294 -33.41 -39.80 -11.96
C LYS A 294 -33.21 -41.32 -12.07
N ALA A 295 -32.22 -41.86 -11.36
CA ALA A 295 -32.01 -43.31 -11.30
C ALA A 295 -33.19 -44.04 -10.66
N ASN A 296 -33.79 -43.47 -9.60
CA ASN A 296 -34.98 -44.03 -8.97
C ASN A 296 -36.22 -43.97 -9.89
N LEU A 297 -36.38 -42.89 -10.65
CA LEU A 297 -37.45 -42.75 -11.64
C LEU A 297 -37.34 -43.83 -12.71
N ASN A 298 -36.17 -44.00 -13.33
CA ASN A 298 -35.93 -45.03 -14.35
C ASN A 298 -36.27 -46.44 -13.81
N ARG A 299 -35.88 -46.76 -12.57
CA ARG A 299 -36.24 -48.06 -11.94
C ARG A 299 -37.74 -48.21 -11.72
N ALA A 300 -38.45 -47.12 -11.40
CA ALA A 300 -39.90 -47.15 -11.22
C ALA A 300 -40.60 -47.37 -12.57
N GLU A 301 -40.12 -46.72 -13.63
CA GLU A 301 -40.60 -46.92 -15.00
C GLU A 301 -40.38 -48.37 -15.48
N GLU A 302 -39.21 -48.96 -15.21
CA GLU A 302 -38.95 -50.38 -15.51
C GLU A 302 -39.92 -51.32 -14.78
N LYS A 303 -40.18 -51.06 -13.49
CA LYS A 303 -41.15 -51.84 -12.70
C LYS A 303 -42.58 -51.68 -13.21
N LEU A 304 -42.96 -50.48 -13.64
CA LEU A 304 -44.27 -50.24 -14.26
C LEU A 304 -44.39 -51.04 -15.56
N GLY A 305 -43.38 -50.99 -16.43
CA GLY A 305 -43.35 -51.79 -17.66
C GLY A 305 -43.39 -53.31 -17.41
N GLN A 306 -42.80 -53.80 -16.32
CA GLN A 306 -42.93 -55.20 -15.90
C GLN A 306 -44.38 -55.53 -15.48
N ARG A 307 -45.00 -54.68 -14.64
CA ARG A 307 -46.39 -54.87 -14.22
C ARG A 307 -47.39 -54.78 -15.37
N GLU A 308 -47.16 -53.92 -16.34
CA GLU A 308 -47.99 -53.83 -17.54
C GLU A 308 -47.95 -55.14 -18.34
N LYS A 309 -46.77 -55.78 -18.46
CA LYS A 309 -46.64 -57.10 -19.08
C LYS A 309 -47.35 -58.20 -18.28
N GLU A 310 -47.20 -58.20 -16.96
CA GLU A 310 -47.91 -59.12 -16.07
C GLU A 310 -49.44 -58.95 -16.20
N LEU A 311 -49.91 -57.71 -16.26
CA LEU A 311 -51.33 -57.40 -16.44
C LEU A 311 -51.85 -57.84 -17.82
N ALA A 312 -51.05 -57.68 -18.88
CA ALA A 312 -51.39 -58.20 -20.21
C ALA A 312 -51.49 -59.73 -20.21
N ASN A 313 -50.54 -60.43 -19.58
CA ASN A 313 -50.54 -61.90 -19.47
C ASN A 313 -51.72 -62.42 -18.63
N THR A 314 -52.04 -61.76 -17.52
CA THR A 314 -53.21 -62.14 -16.71
C THR A 314 -54.51 -61.92 -17.48
N LYS A 315 -54.61 -60.84 -18.26
CA LYS A 315 -55.75 -60.58 -19.14
C LYS A 315 -55.90 -61.65 -20.23
N THR A 316 -54.80 -62.14 -20.83
CA THR A 316 -54.87 -63.24 -21.81
C THR A 316 -55.27 -64.55 -21.15
N MET A 317 -54.71 -64.89 -19.98
CA MET A 317 -55.12 -66.09 -19.22
C MET A 317 -56.59 -66.04 -18.80
N LEU A 318 -57.13 -64.86 -18.44
CA LEU A 318 -58.55 -64.72 -18.14
C LEU A 318 -59.41 -64.97 -19.37
N ARG A 319 -59.00 -64.44 -20.54
CA ARG A 319 -59.72 -64.70 -21.80
C ARG A 319 -59.72 -66.18 -22.18
N GLU A 320 -58.59 -66.87 -22.01
CA GLU A 320 -58.50 -68.32 -22.22
C GLU A 320 -59.44 -69.08 -21.28
N LYS A 321 -59.49 -68.68 -20.00
CA LYS A 321 -60.44 -69.26 -19.03
C LYS A 321 -61.89 -69.00 -19.41
N ASP A 322 -62.24 -67.78 -19.84
CA ASP A 322 -63.59 -67.44 -20.29
C ASP A 322 -63.99 -68.29 -21.51
N GLU A 323 -63.08 -68.49 -22.46
CA GLU A 323 -63.27 -69.35 -23.63
C GLU A 323 -63.46 -70.83 -23.23
N ASP A 324 -62.68 -71.32 -22.27
CA ASP A 324 -62.82 -72.68 -21.73
C ASP A 324 -64.12 -72.86 -20.93
N GLU A 325 -64.55 -71.86 -20.16
CA GLU A 325 -65.85 -71.84 -19.49
C GLU A 325 -67.01 -71.86 -20.49
N GLU A 326 -66.92 -71.12 -21.60
CA GLU A 326 -67.92 -71.18 -22.68
C GLU A 326 -67.96 -72.56 -23.34
N LYS A 327 -66.80 -73.17 -23.63
CA LYS A 327 -66.73 -74.55 -24.14
C LYS A 327 -67.36 -75.53 -23.16
N GLN A 328 -67.01 -75.46 -21.87
CA GLN A 328 -67.60 -76.31 -20.84
C GLN A 328 -69.12 -76.11 -20.75
N LYS A 329 -69.62 -74.87 -20.77
CA LYS A 329 -71.07 -74.58 -20.81
C LYS A 329 -71.74 -75.17 -22.05
N ALA A 330 -71.10 -75.11 -23.21
CA ALA A 330 -71.62 -75.69 -24.45
C ALA A 330 -71.66 -77.24 -24.38
N GLU A 331 -70.61 -77.88 -23.84
CA GLU A 331 -70.59 -79.32 -23.57
C GLU A 331 -71.68 -79.71 -22.56
N LEU A 332 -71.81 -78.97 -21.46
CA LEU A 332 -72.87 -79.18 -20.47
C LEU A 332 -74.26 -79.01 -21.11
N GLY A 333 -74.41 -78.06 -22.05
CA GLY A 333 -75.60 -77.89 -22.88
C GLY A 333 -75.89 -79.12 -23.75
N LYS A 334 -74.87 -79.69 -24.41
CA LYS A 334 -74.99 -80.93 -25.19
C LYS A 334 -75.36 -82.13 -24.32
N VAL A 335 -74.65 -82.34 -23.21
CA VAL A 335 -74.95 -83.41 -22.24
C VAL A 335 -76.36 -83.25 -21.70
N LYS A 336 -76.80 -82.02 -21.39
CA LYS A 336 -78.17 -81.76 -20.94
C LYS A 336 -79.20 -82.06 -22.03
N ALA A 337 -78.90 -81.74 -23.30
CA ALA A 337 -79.75 -82.09 -24.44
C ALA A 337 -79.84 -83.61 -24.65
N GLU A 338 -78.72 -84.33 -24.56
CA GLU A 338 -78.63 -85.78 -24.60
C GLU A 338 -79.37 -86.42 -23.42
N LEU A 339 -79.26 -85.86 -22.21
CA LEU A 339 -79.99 -86.30 -21.03
C LEU A 339 -81.50 -86.09 -21.19
N SER A 340 -81.94 -84.96 -21.77
CA SER A 340 -83.36 -84.76 -22.09
C SER A 340 -83.86 -85.70 -23.19
N LYS A 341 -83.00 -86.10 -24.12
CA LYS A 341 -83.31 -87.11 -25.15
C LYS A 341 -83.41 -88.51 -24.54
N ALA A 342 -82.47 -88.88 -23.65
CA ALA A 342 -82.51 -90.12 -22.90
C ALA A 342 -83.72 -90.20 -21.93
N LYS A 343 -84.09 -89.08 -21.29
CA LYS A 343 -85.32 -89.01 -20.48
C LYS A 343 -86.60 -89.10 -21.33
N ALA A 344 -86.57 -88.63 -22.59
CA ALA A 344 -87.68 -88.83 -23.52
C ALA A 344 -87.76 -90.29 -24.00
N ASP A 345 -86.62 -90.95 -24.21
CA ASP A 345 -86.56 -92.36 -24.61
C ASP A 345 -86.88 -93.33 -23.45
N ASP A 346 -86.60 -92.96 -22.20
CA ASP A 346 -86.91 -93.74 -20.99
C ASP A 346 -88.37 -93.52 -20.52
N MET A 347 -88.94 -92.33 -20.74
CA MET A 347 -90.38 -92.08 -20.55
C MET A 347 -91.28 -92.64 -21.68
N ALA A 348 -90.71 -93.02 -22.83
CA ALA A 348 -91.43 -93.70 -23.91
C ALA A 348 -91.54 -95.24 -23.73
N LYS A 349 -90.91 -95.82 -22.69
CA LYS A 349 -90.95 -97.28 -22.42
C LYS A 349 -91.37 -97.68 -21.00
N SER A 350 -91.66 -96.73 -20.11
CA SER A 350 -92.03 -97.01 -18.72
C SER A 350 -93.23 -96.19 -18.21
N LEU A 351 -94.26 -96.01 -19.03
CA LEU A 351 -95.45 -95.22 -18.68
C LEU A 351 -96.76 -95.88 -19.09
N ASP A 352 -96.85 -97.21 -18.91
CA ASP A 352 -98.12 -97.96 -18.92
C ASP A 352 -98.31 -98.86 -17.68
N SER A 353 -97.44 -98.74 -16.68
CA SER A 353 -97.65 -99.38 -15.39
C SER A 353 -96.88 -98.67 -14.30
N LEU A 354 -97.54 -97.79 -13.57
CA LEU A 354 -97.58 -97.76 -12.10
C LEU A 354 -98.02 -96.38 -11.59
N LEU A 355 -99.27 -96.38 -11.10
CA LEU A 355 -99.71 -95.68 -9.89
C LEU A 355 -100.17 -94.21 -10.01
N PRO A 356 -101.14 -93.79 -9.16
CA PRO A 356 -102.47 -93.44 -9.66
C PRO A 356 -102.84 -91.96 -9.43
N SER A 357 -103.71 -91.50 -10.33
CA SER A 357 -104.50 -90.28 -10.25
C SER A 357 -105.47 -90.31 -9.07
N THR A 358 -105.02 -89.94 -7.86
CA THR A 358 -105.88 -89.49 -6.76
C THR A 358 -105.03 -88.83 -5.67
N PHE A 359 -104.67 -87.55 -5.79
CA PHE A 359 -104.23 -86.78 -4.61
C PHE A 359 -104.31 -85.26 -4.82
N LEU A 360 -105.43 -84.79 -5.37
CA LEU A 360 -105.85 -83.39 -5.29
C LEU A 360 -107.33 -83.40 -4.87
N PRO A 361 -107.71 -82.72 -3.78
CA PRO A 361 -109.11 -82.53 -3.42
C PRO A 361 -109.90 -82.01 -4.61
N ALA A 362 -111.06 -82.60 -4.91
CA ALA A 362 -111.85 -82.31 -6.12
C ALA A 362 -112.12 -80.80 -6.34
N VAL A 363 -112.18 -80.04 -5.25
CA VAL A 363 -112.35 -78.58 -5.24
C VAL A 363 -111.13 -77.85 -5.82
N LEU A 364 -109.90 -78.29 -5.53
CA LEU A 364 -108.68 -77.72 -6.10
C LEU A 364 -108.46 -78.14 -7.56
N GLN A 365 -108.91 -79.35 -7.93
CA GLN A 365 -108.88 -79.81 -9.31
C GLN A 365 -109.83 -79.00 -10.21
N ALA A 366 -111.00 -78.61 -9.68
CA ALA A 366 -111.91 -77.70 -10.37
C ALA A 366 -111.30 -76.30 -10.57
N TRP A 367 -110.56 -75.78 -9.57
CA TRP A 367 -109.85 -74.50 -9.70
C TRP A 367 -108.71 -74.56 -10.70
N THR A 368 -107.88 -75.61 -10.70
CA THR A 368 -106.80 -75.75 -11.70
C THR A 368 -107.35 -75.83 -13.12
N SER A 369 -108.41 -76.61 -13.37
CA SER A 369 -109.06 -76.64 -14.69
C SER A 369 -109.68 -75.30 -15.08
N ARG A 370 -110.30 -74.57 -14.14
CA ARG A 370 -110.92 -73.27 -14.41
C ARG A 370 -109.89 -72.17 -14.67
N LEU A 371 -108.77 -72.19 -13.95
CA LEU A 371 -107.69 -71.20 -14.12
C LEU A 371 -106.82 -71.49 -15.34
N HIS A 372 -106.68 -72.76 -15.75
CA HIS A 372 -105.93 -73.11 -16.95
C HIS A 372 -106.57 -72.56 -18.23
N ASN A 373 -107.88 -72.34 -18.21
CA ASN A 373 -108.67 -71.82 -19.34
C ASN A 373 -108.85 -70.30 -19.32
N LEU A 374 -108.30 -69.59 -18.33
CA LEU A 374 -108.41 -68.13 -18.20
C LEU A 374 -107.04 -67.46 -18.34
N SER A 375 -106.95 -66.41 -19.17
CA SER A 375 -105.77 -65.54 -19.21
C SER A 375 -105.64 -64.75 -17.90
N PRO A 376 -104.44 -64.42 -17.39
CA PRO A 376 -104.25 -63.69 -16.13
C PRO A 376 -105.09 -62.40 -15.99
N ASP A 377 -105.36 -61.74 -17.11
CA ASP A 377 -106.11 -60.48 -17.17
C ASP A 377 -107.64 -60.66 -17.10
N GLN A 378 -108.14 -61.90 -17.26
CA GLN A 378 -109.57 -62.24 -17.27
C GLN A 378 -110.10 -62.69 -15.90
N ILE A 379 -109.23 -62.90 -14.91
CA ILE A 379 -109.62 -63.35 -13.58
C ILE A 379 -110.14 -62.15 -12.78
N SER A 380 -111.46 -62.11 -12.58
CA SER A 380 -112.11 -61.03 -11.83
C SER A 380 -111.64 -60.98 -10.37
N GLN A 381 -111.62 -59.80 -9.76
CA GLN A 381 -111.34 -59.62 -8.32
C GLN A 381 -112.23 -60.51 -7.44
N ALA A 382 -113.48 -60.75 -7.84
CA ALA A 382 -114.40 -61.66 -7.17
C ALA A 382 -113.95 -63.14 -7.22
N GLU A 383 -113.38 -63.59 -8.34
CA GLU A 383 -112.82 -64.96 -8.45
C GLU A 383 -111.53 -65.11 -7.65
N LYS A 384 -110.69 -64.06 -7.58
CA LYS A 384 -109.51 -64.05 -6.70
C LYS A 384 -109.92 -64.20 -5.23
N LEU A 385 -110.97 -63.49 -4.81
CA LEU A 385 -111.53 -63.60 -3.47
C LEU A 385 -112.07 -65.01 -3.20
N ARG A 386 -112.85 -65.58 -4.12
CA ARG A 386 -113.39 -66.95 -3.99
C ARG A 386 -112.30 -68.01 -3.92
N PHE A 387 -111.23 -67.88 -4.69
CA PHE A 387 -110.09 -68.79 -4.59
C PHE A 387 -109.41 -68.66 -3.22
N ARG A 388 -109.20 -67.42 -2.75
CA ARG A 388 -108.64 -67.15 -1.41
C ARG A 388 -109.51 -67.73 -0.30
N GLU A 389 -110.83 -67.60 -0.41
CA GLU A 389 -111.80 -68.21 0.51
C GLU A 389 -111.77 -69.74 0.44
N THR A 390 -111.72 -70.32 -0.77
CA THR A 390 -111.62 -71.79 -0.93
C THR A 390 -110.33 -72.32 -0.29
N CYS A 391 -109.22 -71.61 -0.44
CA CYS A 391 -107.96 -71.96 0.22
C CYS A 391 -108.03 -71.74 1.73
N LYS A 392 -108.72 -70.70 2.21
CA LYS A 392 -109.00 -70.53 3.65
C LYS A 392 -109.89 -71.64 4.20
N ASP A 393 -110.88 -72.13 3.46
CA ASP A 393 -111.72 -73.25 3.91
C ASP A 393 -110.95 -74.57 3.95
N ILE A 394 -110.07 -74.81 2.95
CA ILE A 394 -109.23 -76.02 2.91
C ILE A 394 -108.13 -75.99 3.98
N CYS A 395 -107.51 -74.83 4.21
CA CYS A 395 -106.41 -74.69 5.17
C CYS A 395 -106.87 -74.30 6.58
N GLY A 396 -108.05 -73.72 6.73
CA GLY A 396 -108.58 -73.16 7.99
C GLY A 396 -109.05 -74.18 9.01
N GLN A 397 -109.05 -75.48 8.68
CA GLN A 397 -109.18 -76.55 9.67
C GLN A 397 -107.86 -76.88 10.37
N VAL A 398 -106.76 -76.19 10.05
CA VAL A 398 -105.44 -76.45 10.63
C VAL A 398 -104.80 -75.13 11.07
N GLU A 399 -104.56 -74.99 12.38
CA GLU A 399 -103.92 -73.81 12.99
C GLU A 399 -102.44 -73.70 12.56
N LEU A 400 -102.19 -73.31 11.32
CA LEU A 400 -100.85 -73.19 10.74
C LEU A 400 -100.67 -71.86 10.04
N GLY A 401 -99.80 -71.03 10.64
CA GLY A 401 -99.14 -69.89 9.99
C GLY A 401 -100.03 -68.67 9.78
N GLY A 402 -99.72 -67.58 10.49
CA GLY A 402 -100.46 -66.32 10.47
C GLY A 402 -100.62 -65.67 9.09
N GLU A 403 -101.41 -64.59 9.05
CA GLU A 403 -101.87 -63.85 7.85
C GLU A 403 -100.82 -63.63 6.75
N GLN A 404 -99.53 -63.57 7.10
CA GLN A 404 -98.39 -63.46 6.18
C GLN A 404 -98.36 -64.51 5.06
N PHE A 405 -98.77 -65.76 5.31
CA PHE A 405 -98.79 -66.78 4.25
C PHE A 405 -99.80 -66.45 3.14
N PHE A 406 -100.99 -65.99 3.52
CA PHE A 406 -102.04 -65.62 2.59
C PHE A 406 -101.73 -64.32 1.84
N ASP A 407 -100.86 -63.48 2.38
CA ASP A 407 -100.37 -62.27 1.72
C ASP A 407 -99.24 -62.60 0.73
N GLU A 408 -98.36 -63.54 1.04
CA GLU A 408 -97.40 -64.09 0.08
C GLU A 408 -98.08 -64.83 -1.08
N LEU A 409 -99.15 -65.57 -0.79
CA LEU A 409 -99.97 -66.21 -1.82
C LEU A 409 -100.68 -65.18 -2.70
N GLY A 410 -101.23 -64.14 -2.08
CA GLY A 410 -101.83 -63.00 -2.79
C GLY A 410 -100.83 -62.33 -3.72
N THR A 411 -99.61 -62.06 -3.25
CA THR A 411 -98.56 -61.42 -4.07
C THR A 411 -98.02 -62.33 -5.17
N CYS A 412 -97.91 -63.65 -4.97
CA CYS A 412 -97.63 -64.59 -6.07
C CYS A 412 -98.75 -64.58 -7.12
N TRP A 413 -100.01 -64.46 -6.68
CA TRP A 413 -101.15 -64.39 -7.58
C TRP A 413 -101.22 -63.07 -8.36
N GLU A 414 -100.97 -61.93 -7.70
CA GLU A 414 -100.92 -60.61 -8.35
C GLU A 414 -99.83 -60.51 -9.41
N LYS A 415 -98.74 -61.28 -9.26
CA LYS A 415 -97.64 -61.36 -10.23
C LYS A 415 -97.88 -62.37 -11.37
N GLY A 416 -99.07 -62.98 -11.46
CA GLY A 416 -99.38 -64.01 -12.47
C GLY A 416 -98.63 -65.33 -12.26
N GLN A 417 -98.06 -65.56 -11.07
CA GLN A 417 -97.22 -66.71 -10.75
C GLN A 417 -98.06 -67.83 -10.10
N LEU A 418 -98.99 -68.38 -10.87
CA LEU A 418 -99.90 -69.45 -10.42
C LEU A 418 -99.16 -70.73 -9.99
N VAL A 419 -98.13 -71.12 -10.74
CA VAL A 419 -97.36 -72.35 -10.45
C VAL A 419 -96.55 -72.25 -9.14
N PRO A 420 -95.85 -71.14 -8.85
CA PRO A 420 -95.24 -70.91 -7.54
C PRO A 420 -96.25 -70.87 -6.39
N ALA A 421 -97.41 -70.23 -6.59
CA ALA A 421 -98.50 -70.21 -5.59
C ALA A 421 -98.99 -71.62 -5.24
N LEU A 422 -99.25 -72.45 -6.26
CA LEU A 422 -99.68 -73.84 -6.07
C LEU A 422 -98.59 -74.73 -5.48
N ARG A 423 -97.30 -74.51 -5.80
CA ARG A 423 -96.19 -75.23 -5.13
C ARG A 423 -96.06 -74.84 -3.67
N LYS A 424 -96.22 -73.56 -3.32
CA LYS A 424 -96.21 -73.11 -1.92
C LYS A 424 -97.37 -73.72 -1.14
N MET A 425 -98.57 -73.76 -1.72
CA MET A 425 -99.70 -74.49 -1.12
C MET A 425 -99.41 -75.99 -0.97
N LYS A 426 -98.85 -76.63 -2.01
CA LYS A 426 -98.48 -78.04 -1.94
C LYS A 426 -97.48 -78.30 -0.81
N HIS A 427 -96.42 -77.49 -0.67
CA HIS A 427 -95.49 -77.63 0.44
C HIS A 427 -96.14 -77.42 1.81
N LEU A 428 -97.10 -76.50 1.91
CA LEU A 428 -97.84 -76.31 3.15
C LEU A 428 -98.68 -77.55 3.47
N VAL A 429 -99.45 -78.04 2.50
CA VAL A 429 -100.31 -79.23 2.64
C VAL A 429 -99.45 -80.47 2.91
N ASP A 430 -98.37 -80.70 2.17
CA ASP A 430 -97.45 -81.83 2.41
C ASP A 430 -96.84 -81.75 3.82
N GLY A 431 -96.48 -80.55 4.30
CA GLY A 431 -96.01 -80.34 5.67
C GLY A 431 -97.09 -80.51 6.75
N VAL A 432 -98.35 -80.19 6.44
CA VAL A 432 -99.51 -80.47 7.32
C VAL A 432 -99.78 -81.97 7.41
N TRP A 433 -99.65 -82.68 6.29
CA TRP A 433 -99.93 -84.12 6.21
C TRP A 433 -98.80 -84.97 6.81
N GLU A 434 -97.54 -84.53 6.78
CA GLU A 434 -96.46 -85.17 7.55
C GLU A 434 -96.67 -85.02 9.06
N VAL A 435 -97.16 -83.86 9.54
CA VAL A 435 -97.46 -83.63 10.98
C VAL A 435 -98.74 -84.35 11.43
N ALA A 436 -99.73 -84.53 10.53
CA ALA A 436 -100.91 -85.35 10.79
C ALA A 436 -100.61 -86.86 10.75
N ALA A 437 -99.70 -87.31 9.87
CA ALA A 437 -99.24 -88.70 9.79
C ALA A 437 -98.38 -89.09 11.01
N TYR A 438 -97.58 -88.17 11.56
CA TYR A 438 -96.80 -88.43 12.78
C TYR A 438 -97.65 -88.53 14.06
N LYS A 439 -98.84 -87.91 14.09
CA LYS A 439 -99.80 -88.06 15.21
C LYS A 439 -100.71 -89.29 15.07
N LEU A 440 -100.80 -89.90 13.89
CA LEU A 440 -101.66 -91.07 13.62
C LEU A 440 -100.88 -92.39 13.38
N GLY A 441 -99.56 -92.34 13.17
CA GLY A 441 -98.71 -93.51 12.87
C GLY A 441 -97.99 -94.16 14.06
N GLY A 442 -98.32 -93.80 15.30
CA GLY A 442 -97.72 -94.33 16.52
C GLY A 442 -98.52 -95.46 17.18
N GLN A 443 -98.83 -96.55 16.47
CA GLN A 443 -99.27 -97.82 17.09
C GLN A 443 -99.08 -99.02 16.14
N GLY A 444 -98.13 -99.90 16.48
CA GLY A 444 -98.10 -101.34 16.12
C GLY A 444 -97.66 -101.68 14.69
N SER A 445 -96.45 -102.21 14.50
CA SER A 445 -96.11 -103.67 14.54
C SER A 445 -96.60 -104.39 13.27
N GLY A 446 -95.83 -105.14 12.49
CA GLY A 446 -94.68 -105.99 12.77
C GLY A 446 -94.89 -107.30 11.99
N ALA A 447 -93.80 -107.87 11.47
CA ALA A 447 -93.66 -109.21 10.88
C ALA A 447 -94.28 -109.48 9.48
N LEU A 448 -93.44 -109.38 8.44
CA LEU A 448 -92.88 -110.53 7.71
C LEU A 448 -91.50 -110.17 7.13
#